data_AF-A0A1I0T9M0-F1
#
_entry.id   AF-A0A1I0T9M0-F1
#
_cell.length_a   1.000
_cell.length_b   1.000
_cell.length_c   1.000
_cell.angle_alpha   90.00
_cell.angle_beta   90.00
_cell.angle_gamma   90.00
#
_symmetry.space_group_name_H-M   'P 1'
#
loop_
_entity.id
_entity.type
_entity.pdbx_description
1 polymer ?
#
loop_
_entity_poly.entity_id
_entity_poly.type
_entity_poly.pdbx_seq_one_letter_code
_entity_poly.pdbx_strand_id
1 'polypeptide(L)' 'MNIRIENGLPIVSVEIKRGEKAVLLTDVLLDTGCATTIFDTDALAQIGIELDGTVKNFV' A
#
# COMPACT_ATOMS: atom_id res chain seq x y z
N MET A 1 2.01 16.70 5.45
CA MET A 1 2.38 15.32 5.79
C MET A 1 2.50 15.24 7.30
N ASN A 2 1.73 14.36 7.95
CA ASN A 2 1.78 14.16 9.39
C ASN A 2 2.39 12.78 9.64
N ILE A 3 3.60 12.74 10.22
CA ILE A 3 4.32 11.50 10.53
C ILE A 3 4.14 11.24 12.02
N ARG A 4 3.56 10.10 12.38
CA ARG A 4 3.41 9.63 13.76
C ARG A 4 4.54 8.66 14.07
N ILE A 5 5.11 8.73 15.26
CA ILE A 5 6.06 7.72 15.73
C ILE A 5 5.31 6.79 16.68
N GLU A 6 5.12 5.55 16.27
CA GLU A 6 4.40 4.54 17.04
C GLU A 6 5.35 3.37 17.33
N ASN A 7 5.70 3.15 18.60
CA ASN A 7 6.68 2.14 19.01
C ASN A 7 8.03 2.23 18.26
N GLY A 8 8.45 3.46 17.91
CA GLY A 8 9.68 3.70 17.16
C GLY A 8 9.55 3.57 15.63
N LEU A 9 8.37 3.21 15.12
CA LEU A 9 8.10 3.13 13.69
C LEU A 9 7.49 4.43 13.16
N PRO A 10 7.95 4.97 12.02
CA PRO A 10 7.35 6.13 11.39
C PRO A 10 6.11 5.71 10.60
N ILE A 11 4.93 6.05 11.12
CA ILE A 11 3.63 5.74 10.54
C ILE A 11 3.03 6.99 9.89
N VAL A 12 2.50 6.84 8.68
CA VAL A 12 1.85 7.90 7.91
C VAL A 12 0.51 7.46 7.37
N SER A 13 -0.33 8.43 7.03
CA SER A 13 -1.53 8.20 6.23
C SER A 13 -1.30 8.66 4.80
N VAL A 14 -1.66 7.82 3.82
CA VAL A 14 -1.43 8.03 2.39
C VAL A 14 -2.72 7.78 1.62
N GLU A 15 -3.09 8.71 0.75
CA GLU A 15 -4.19 8.52 -0.21
C GLU A 15 -3.62 8.01 -1.53
N ILE A 16 -4.11 6.85 -1.99
CA ILE A 16 -3.77 6.28 -3.30
C ILE A 16 -4.95 6.49 -4.24
N LYS A 17 -4.69 7.02 -5.44
CA LYS A 17 -5.72 7.29 -6.46
C LYS A 17 -5.50 6.48 -7.73
N ARG A 18 -6.60 5.99 -8.29
CA ARG A 18 -6.68 5.42 -9.64
C ARG A 18 -7.89 6.02 -10.36
N GLY A 19 -7.64 6.98 -11.24
CA GLY A 19 -8.71 7.76 -11.86
C GLY A 19 -9.54 8.48 -10.80
N GLU A 20 -10.86 8.25 -10.80
CA GLU A 20 -11.80 8.82 -9.83
C GLU A 20 -11.90 8.01 -8.53
N LYS A 21 -11.28 6.82 -8.44
CA LYS A 21 -11.28 6.00 -7.23
C LYS A 21 -10.09 6.38 -6.34
N ALA A 22 -10.33 6.41 -5.03
CA ALA A 22 -9.31 6.68 -4.03
C ALA A 22 -9.47 5.75 -2.82
N VAL A 23 -8.36 5.39 -2.19
CA VAL A 23 -8.33 4.70 -0.90
C VAL A 23 -7.36 5.42 0.03
N LEU A 24 -7.78 5.63 1.27
CA LEU A 24 -6.94 6.18 2.33
C LEU A 24 -6.37 5.02 3.16
N LEU A 25 -5.05 4.88 3.14
CA LEU A 25 -4.32 3.96 3.99
C LEU A 25 -3.84 4.74 5.21
N THR A 26 -4.30 4.39 6.41
CA THR A 26 -4.08 5.21 7.61
C THR A 26 -2.79 4.89 8.37
N ASP A 27 -2.31 3.65 8.22
CA ASP A 27 -1.25 3.05 9.04
C ASP A 27 -0.15 2.46 8.14
N VAL A 28 0.45 3.32 7.33
CA VAL A 28 1.51 2.96 6.40
C VAL A 28 2.86 3.21 7.05
N LEU A 29 3.74 2.20 7.03
CA LEU A 29 5.13 2.34 7.44
C LEU A 29 5.90 3.17 6.41
N LEU A 30 6.52 4.28 6.83
CA LEU A 30 7.46 5.05 6.02
C LEU A 30 8.85 4.43 6.10
N ASP A 31 9.16 3.52 5.16
CA ASP A 31 10.42 2.78 5.16
C ASP A 31 11.46 3.39 4.20
N THR A 32 12.52 4.00 4.75
CA THR A 32 13.65 4.52 3.95
C THR A 32 14.74 3.48 3.68
N GLY A 33 14.66 2.29 4.28
CA GLY A 33 15.59 1.18 4.10
C GLY A 33 15.23 0.25 2.94
N CYS A 34 14.06 0.43 2.33
CA CYS A 34 13.58 -0.38 1.22
C CYS A 34 13.61 0.40 -0.10
N ALA A 35 14.10 -0.23 -1.18
CA ALA A 35 14.10 0.35 -2.52
C ALA A 35 12.74 0.25 -3.23
N THR A 36 11.75 -0.41 -2.62
CA THR A 36 10.46 -0.72 -3.23
C THR A 36 9.32 -0.41 -2.28
N THR A 37 8.22 0.10 -2.81
CA THR A 37 6.98 0.30 -2.05
C THR A 37 6.13 -0.96 -2.16
N ILE A 38 5.69 -1.49 -1.01
CA ILE A 38 4.84 -2.66 -0.92
C ILE A 38 3.45 -2.19 -0.47
N PHE A 39 2.42 -2.70 -1.13
CA PHE A 39 1.02 -2.44 -0.79
C PHE A 39 0.31 -3.72 -0.40
N ASP A 40 -0.62 -3.61 0.54
CA ASP A 40 -1.62 -4.64 0.78
C ASP A 40 -2.56 -4.74 -0.44
N THR A 41 -2.63 -5.93 -1.03
CA THR A 41 -3.44 -6.20 -2.22
C THR A 41 -4.93 -6.04 -1.97
N ASP A 42 -5.40 -6.38 -0.78
CA ASP A 42 -6.81 -6.31 -0.43
C ASP A 42 -7.24 -4.84 -0.26
N ALA A 43 -6.35 -4.01 0.26
CA ALA A 43 -6.57 -2.57 0.35
C ALA A 43 -6.64 -1.91 -1.05
N LEU A 44 -5.79 -2.34 -1.97
CA LEU A 44 -5.75 -1.83 -3.35
C LEU A 44 -6.88 -2.36 -4.24
N ALA A 45 -7.42 -3.56 -3.95
CA ALA A 45 -8.57 -4.12 -4.65
C ALA A 45 -9.80 -3.20 -4.56
N GLN A 46 -9.93 -2.40 -3.49
CA GLN A 46 -11.01 -1.42 -3.31
C GLN A 46 -11.03 -0.34 -4.41
N ILE A 47 -9.86 -0.01 -4.99
CA ILE A 47 -9.72 0.89 -6.14
C ILE A 47 -9.53 0.13 -7.47
N GLY A 48 -9.76 -1.17 -7.45
CA GLY A 48 -9.66 -2.09 -8.58
C GLY A 48 -8.24 -2.31 -9.10
N ILE A 49 -7.23 -2.10 -8.26
CA ILE A 49 -5.86 -2.54 -8.54
C ILE A 49 -5.73 -3.94 -7.97
N GLU A 50 -5.49 -4.90 -8.85
CA GLU A 50 -5.40 -6.31 -8.51
C GLU A 50 -4.08 -6.87 -9.03
N LEU A 51 -3.59 -7.94 -8.41
CA LEU A 51 -2.46 -8.66 -8.96
C LEU A 51 -2.86 -9.31 -10.27
N ASP A 52 -1.99 -9.22 -11.27
CA ASP A 52 -2.15 -10.00 -12.49
C ASP A 52 -1.95 -11.49 -12.16
N GLY A 53 -3.07 -12.18 -12.01
CA GLY A 53 -3.15 -13.61 -11.73
C GLY A 53 -2.82 -14.46 -12.95
N THR A 54 -1.68 -14.25 -13.60
CA THR A 54 -1.08 -15.32 -14.40
C THR A 54 -0.44 -16.30 -13.43
N VAL A 55 -1.28 -17.15 -12.82
CA VAL A 55 -0.82 -18.29 -12.03
C VAL A 55 -0.06 -19.19 -13.02
N LYS A 56 1.27 -19.15 -13.00
CA LYS A 56 2.05 -20.23 -13.60
C LYS A 56 1.70 -21.46 -12.78
N ASN A 57 0.83 -22.30 -13.32
CA ASN A 57 0.62 -23.65 -12.81
C ASN A 57 2.00 -24.33 -12.83
N PHE A 58 2.64 -24.40 -11.67
CA PHE A 58 3.73 -25.33 -11.46
C PHE A 58 3.07 -26.72 -11.39
N VAL A 59 2.88 -27.31 -12.57
CA VAL A 59 2.60 -28.74 -12.74
C VAL A 59 3.89 -29.50 -12.49
#